data_AF-A0A1G8X0J5-F1
#
_entry.id   AF-A0A1G8X0J5-F1
#
_cell.length_a   1.000
_cell.length_b   1.000
_cell.length_c   1.000
_cell.angle_alpha   90.00
_cell.angle_beta   90.00
_cell.angle_gamma   90.00
#
_symmetry.space_group_name_H-M   'P 1'
#
loop_
_entity.id
_entity.type
_entity.pdbx_description
1 polymer ?
#
loop_
_entity_poly.entity_id
_entity_poly.type
_entity_poly.pdbx_seq_one_letter_code
_entity_poly.pdbx_strand_id
1 'polypeptide(L)'
;MVEQHDPAHAGVKAGRVVGLLTALLVVISLFRVQESFVGRLVSLIELTGIDPGPSVTVYFYLYVGGAALGRYALCYIVGSLIGVVYDWLDDPPVAVLAGIALLAGLIDGAAAAGDTRSILIGLGYVLAWLCYVPVFFWLFEDGDRGIRRFEER
;
A
#
# COMPACT_ATOMS: atom_id res chain seq x y z
N MET A 1 7.51 -6.20 33.22
CA MET A 1 7.49 -5.36 32.00
C MET A 1 6.15 -5.63 31.36
N VAL A 2 5.25 -4.64 31.38
CA VAL A 2 3.92 -4.75 30.79
C VAL A 2 4.13 -4.90 29.28
N GLU A 3 3.59 -5.97 28.68
CA GLU A 3 3.48 -6.06 27.21
C GLU A 3 2.50 -4.96 26.79
N GLN A 4 3.06 -3.78 26.54
CA GLN A 4 2.31 -2.64 26.08
C GLN A 4 1.77 -2.99 24.70
N HIS A 5 0.44 -2.96 24.59
CA HIS A 5 -0.29 -3.09 23.34
C HIS A 5 0.36 -2.15 22.31
N ASP A 6 1.01 -2.69 21.28
CA ASP A 6 1.78 -1.89 20.30
C ASP A 6 0.90 -1.63 19.05
N PRO A 7 0.14 -0.52 19.00
CA PRO A 7 -0.65 -0.12 17.84
C PRO A 7 0.21 0.07 16.58
N ALA A 8 1.52 0.30 16.69
CA ALA A 8 2.40 0.31 15.52
C ALA A 8 2.43 -1.08 14.85
N HIS A 9 2.37 -2.16 15.63
CA HIS A 9 2.33 -3.52 15.11
C HIS A 9 1.01 -3.85 14.39
N ALA A 10 -0.12 -3.39 14.93
CA ALA A 10 -1.42 -3.46 14.25
C ALA A 10 -1.40 -2.63 12.96
N GLY A 11 -0.82 -1.43 13.02
CA GLY A 11 -0.68 -0.54 11.88
C GLY A 11 0.17 -1.11 10.76
N VAL A 12 1.28 -1.79 11.08
CA VAL A 12 2.10 -2.52 10.11
C VAL A 12 1.28 -3.59 9.40
N LYS A 13 0.58 -4.45 10.15
CA LYS A 13 -0.21 -5.55 9.58
C LYS A 13 -1.36 -5.03 8.71
N ALA A 14 -2.07 -4.00 9.15
CA ALA A 14 -3.10 -3.34 8.34
C ALA A 14 -2.50 -2.69 7.07
N GLY A 15 -1.35 -2.03 7.20
CA GLY A 15 -0.60 -1.45 6.09
C GLY A 15 -0.17 -2.48 5.05
N ARG A 16 0.19 -3.71 5.46
CA ARG A 16 0.48 -4.81 4.54
C ARG A 16 -0.73 -5.22 3.71
N VAL A 17 -1.92 -5.25 4.30
CA VAL A 17 -3.16 -5.57 3.56
C VAL A 17 -3.42 -4.51 2.50
N VAL A 18 -3.35 -3.23 2.87
CA VAL A 18 -3.46 -2.12 1.90
C VAL A 18 -2.38 -2.23 0.83
N GLY A 19 -1.14 -2.52 1.21
CA GLY A 19 0.00 -2.69 0.31
C GLY A 19 -0.19 -3.82 -0.71
N LEU A 20 -0.81 -4.93 -0.32
CA LEU A 20 -1.14 -6.02 -1.24
C LEU A 20 -2.24 -5.60 -2.23
N LEU A 21 -3.27 -4.91 -1.75
CA LEU A 21 -4.36 -4.42 -2.60
C LEU A 21 -3.85 -3.40 -3.63
N THR A 22 -3.03 -2.43 -3.20
CA THR A 22 -2.47 -1.41 -4.08
C THR A 22 -1.39 -1.95 -5.02
N ALA A 23 -0.60 -2.94 -4.56
CA ALA A 23 0.33 -3.65 -5.44
C ALA A 23 -0.42 -4.40 -6.54
N LEU A 24 -1.51 -5.10 -6.22
CA LEU A 24 -2.33 -5.79 -7.21
C LEU A 24 -2.95 -4.80 -8.22
N LEU A 25 -3.45 -3.65 -7.76
CA LEU A 25 -3.96 -2.60 -8.63
C LEU A 25 -2.88 -2.06 -9.58
N VAL A 26 -1.65 -1.82 -9.08
CA VAL A 26 -0.55 -1.36 -9.94
C VAL A 26 -0.20 -2.40 -10.98
N VAL A 27 -0.15 -3.68 -10.61
CA VAL A 27 0.14 -4.79 -11.53
C VAL A 27 -0.92 -4.83 -12.62
N ILE A 28 -2.20 -4.86 -12.25
CA ILE A 28 -3.33 -4.87 -13.21
C ILE A 28 -3.26 -3.65 -14.15
N SER A 29 -2.95 -2.47 -13.61
CA SER A 29 -2.84 -1.24 -14.39
C SER A 29 -1.69 -1.31 -15.40
N LEU A 30 -0.53 -1.84 -14.99
CA LEU A 30 0.64 -1.97 -15.87
C LEU A 30 0.44 -3.00 -16.99
N PHE A 31 -0.23 -4.12 -16.69
CA PHE A 31 -0.57 -5.11 -17.72
C PHE A 31 -1.55 -4.55 -18.77
N ARG A 32 -2.45 -3.63 -18.41
CA ARG A 32 -3.34 -2.98 -19.38
C ARG A 32 -2.60 -2.10 -20.40
N VAL A 33 -1.43 -1.60 -20.06
CA VAL A 33 -0.64 -0.68 -20.92
C VAL A 33 0.63 -1.33 -21.48
N GLN A 34 0.77 -2.65 -21.32
CA GLN A 34 1.97 -3.41 -21.66
C GLN A 34 2.45 -3.14 -23.10
N GLU A 35 1.56 -3.19 -24.09
CA GLU A 35 1.91 -2.98 -25.50
C GLU A 35 2.50 -1.58 -25.75
N SER A 36 1.91 -0.56 -25.12
CA SER A 36 2.38 0.81 -25.23
C SER A 36 3.73 1.04 -24.53
N PHE A 37 3.98 0.33 -23.43
CA PHE A 37 5.23 0.42 -22.68
C PHE A 37 6.36 -0.27 -23.45
N VAL A 38 6.13 -1.50 -23.91
CA VAL A 38 7.08 -2.26 -24.74
C VAL A 38 7.41 -1.48 -26.01
N GLY A 39 6.40 -0.92 -26.69
CA GLY A 39 6.61 -0.10 -27.88
C GLY A 39 7.48 1.13 -27.63
N ARG A 40 7.21 1.91 -26.57
CA ARG A 40 8.04 3.06 -26.21
C ARG A 40 9.47 2.67 -25.85
N LEU A 41 9.65 1.57 -25.12
CA LEU A 41 10.98 1.12 -24.70
C LEU A 41 11.81 0.70 -25.91
N VAL A 42 11.20 -0.04 -26.85
CA VAL A 42 11.82 -0.41 -28.14
C VAL A 42 12.20 0.85 -28.93
N SER A 43 11.31 1.84 -29.08
CA SER A 43 11.64 3.08 -29.79
C SER A 43 12.80 3.85 -29.13
N LEU A 44 12.90 3.82 -27.80
CA LEU A 44 13.97 4.50 -27.07
C LEU A 44 15.31 3.77 -27.20
N ILE A 45 15.27 2.44 -27.24
CA ILE A 45 16.42 1.57 -27.54
C ILE A 45 16.93 1.80 -28.96
N GLU A 46 16.02 1.80 -29.96
CA GLU A 46 16.36 2.11 -31.36
C GLU A 46 16.99 3.50 -31.50
N LEU A 47 16.49 4.49 -30.75
CA LEU A 47 16.98 5.86 -30.80
C LEU A 47 18.35 6.06 -30.13
N THR A 48 18.68 5.24 -29.13
CA THR A 48 19.94 5.34 -28.37
C THR A 48 21.02 4.42 -28.92
N GLY A 49 20.68 3.45 -29.77
CA GLY A 49 21.62 2.49 -30.37
C GLY A 49 22.28 1.55 -29.35
N ILE A 50 21.79 1.53 -28.11
CA ILE A 50 22.28 0.67 -27.04
C ILE A 50 21.56 -0.67 -27.15
N ASP A 51 22.29 -1.75 -27.41
CA ASP A 51 21.75 -3.10 -27.30
C ASP A 51 21.46 -3.41 -25.81
N PRO A 52 20.19 -3.52 -25.39
CA PRO A 52 19.83 -3.64 -23.98
C PRO A 52 20.19 -5.00 -23.39
N GLY A 53 20.70 -5.96 -24.17
CA GLY A 53 20.99 -7.31 -23.69
C GLY A 53 19.70 -8.14 -23.52
N PRO A 54 19.27 -8.53 -22.31
CA PRO A 54 18.04 -9.32 -22.13
C PRO A 54 16.83 -8.68 -22.82
N SER A 55 15.94 -9.55 -23.33
CA SER A 55 14.70 -9.13 -24.01
C SER A 55 13.98 -8.04 -23.22
N VAL A 56 13.48 -7.01 -23.92
CA VAL A 56 12.66 -5.89 -23.40
C VAL A 56 11.58 -6.34 -22.41
N THR A 57 11.07 -7.55 -22.60
CA THR A 57 10.15 -8.25 -21.71
C THR A 57 10.66 -8.37 -20.27
N VAL A 58 11.95 -8.65 -20.04
CA VAL A 58 12.57 -8.75 -18.71
C VAL A 58 12.51 -7.42 -17.98
N TYR A 59 12.83 -6.32 -18.67
CA TYR A 59 12.75 -4.97 -18.09
C TYR A 59 11.32 -4.60 -17.70
N PHE A 60 10.33 -4.97 -18.50
CA PHE A 60 8.93 -4.79 -18.15
C PHE A 60 8.57 -5.54 -16.86
N TYR A 61 8.91 -6.82 -16.74
CA TYR A 61 8.62 -7.59 -15.52
C TYR A 61 9.38 -7.08 -14.29
N LEU A 62 10.64 -6.64 -14.46
CA LEU A 62 11.40 -6.01 -13.38
C LEU A 62 10.72 -4.73 -12.91
N TYR A 63 10.24 -3.90 -13.85
CA TYR A 63 9.51 -2.68 -13.54
C TYR A 63 8.20 -2.96 -12.82
N VAL A 64 7.42 -3.94 -13.28
CA VAL A 64 6.17 -4.38 -12.62
C VAL A 64 6.45 -4.87 -11.21
N GLY A 65 7.47 -5.72 -11.03
CA GLY A 65 7.88 -6.23 -9.72
C GLY A 65 8.35 -5.12 -8.79
N GLY A 66 9.17 -4.19 -9.30
CA GLY A 66 9.66 -3.03 -8.56
C GLY A 66 8.52 -2.10 -8.13
N ALA A 67 7.56 -1.82 -9.03
CA ALA A 67 6.39 -1.02 -8.72
C ALA A 67 5.52 -1.67 -7.64
N ALA A 68 5.25 -2.98 -7.76
CA ALA A 68 4.48 -3.74 -6.77
C ALA A 68 5.17 -3.75 -5.39
N LEU A 69 6.48 -4.00 -5.36
CA LEU A 69 7.28 -3.96 -4.14
C LEU A 69 7.30 -2.57 -3.51
N GLY A 70 7.45 -1.53 -4.32
CA GLY A 70 7.42 -0.14 -3.87
C GLY A 70 6.08 0.22 -3.23
N ARG A 71 4.96 -0.20 -3.84
CA ARG A 71 3.61 0.00 -3.27
C ARG A 71 3.47 -0.71 -1.93
N TYR A 72 3.88 -1.97 -1.87
CA TYR A 72 3.83 -2.75 -0.63
C TYR A 72 4.67 -2.11 0.49
N ALA A 73 5.91 -1.70 0.19
CA ALA A 73 6.81 -1.06 1.15
C ALA A 73 6.29 0.30 1.61
N LEU A 74 5.75 1.12 0.70
CA LEU A 74 5.16 2.41 1.06
C LEU A 74 3.96 2.25 1.99
N CYS A 75 3.04 1.34 1.67
CA CYS A 75 1.86 1.08 2.52
C CYS A 75 2.25 0.47 3.87
N TYR A 76 3.32 -0.33 3.92
CA TYR A 76 3.90 -0.81 5.17
C TYR A 76 4.37 0.36 6.05
N ILE A 77 5.16 1.28 5.50
CA ILE A 77 5.72 2.43 6.23
C ILE A 77 4.60 3.37 6.69
N VAL A 78 3.68 3.74 5.78
CA VAL A 78 2.58 4.64 6.10
C VAL A 78 1.62 3.98 7.10
N GLY A 79 1.32 2.69 6.95
CA GLY A 79 0.48 1.96 7.89
C GLY A 79 1.09 1.89 9.30
N SER A 80 2.41 1.70 9.40
CA SER A 80 3.15 1.79 10.67
C SER A 80 3.03 3.18 11.29
N LEU A 81 3.25 4.23 10.48
CA LEU A 81 3.15 5.61 10.94
C LEU A 81 1.75 5.96 11.44
N ILE A 82 0.70 5.47 10.77
CA ILE A 82 -0.68 5.65 11.23
C ILE A 82 -0.88 4.99 12.60
N GLY A 83 -0.33 3.80 12.83
CA GLY A 83 -0.38 3.14 14.14
C GLY A 83 0.34 3.94 15.23
N VAL A 84 1.50 4.51 14.93
CA VAL A 84 2.23 5.41 15.84
C VAL A 84 1.45 6.69 16.14
N VAL A 85 0.82 7.29 15.12
CA VAL A 85 -0.01 8.49 15.31
C VAL A 85 -1.26 8.16 16.12
N TYR A 86 -1.85 6.99 15.93
CA TYR A 86 -2.99 6.52 16.70
C TYR A 86 -2.63 6.38 18.20
N ASP A 87 -1.49 5.77 18.51
CA ASP A 87 -0.94 5.69 19.87
C ASP A 87 -0.71 7.08 20.48
N TRP A 88 -0.07 7.96 19.70
CA TRP A 88 0.27 9.32 20.12
C TRP A 88 -0.97 10.18 20.41
N LEU A 89 -2.14 9.79 19.90
CA LEU A 89 -3.42 10.45 20.13
C LEU A 89 -4.25 9.80 21.25
N ASP A 90 -3.66 8.90 22.04
CA ASP A 90 -4.30 8.21 23.17
C ASP A 90 -5.61 7.50 22.77
N ASP A 91 -5.53 6.57 21.81
CA ASP A 91 -6.66 5.75 21.33
C ASP A 91 -7.86 6.58 20.81
N PRO A 92 -7.67 7.40 19.76
CA PRO A 92 -8.69 8.29 19.26
C PRO A 92 -9.89 7.53 18.67
N PRO A 93 -11.08 8.16 18.57
CA PRO A 93 -12.26 7.50 18.02
C PRO A 93 -12.04 7.08 16.55
N VAL A 94 -12.75 6.04 16.11
CA VAL A 94 -12.67 5.46 14.75
C VAL A 94 -12.77 6.50 13.63
N ALA A 95 -13.51 7.59 13.84
CA ALA A 95 -13.63 8.68 12.87
C ALA A 95 -12.29 9.37 12.57
N VAL A 96 -11.43 9.53 13.58
CA VAL A 96 -10.08 10.13 13.42
C VAL A 96 -9.19 9.18 12.63
N LEU A 97 -9.16 7.89 12.98
CA LEU A 97 -8.40 6.89 12.23
C LEU A 97 -8.86 6.79 10.77
N ALA A 98 -10.18 6.76 10.56
CA ALA A 98 -10.77 6.75 9.22
C ALA A 98 -10.42 8.03 8.44
N GLY A 99 -10.38 9.19 9.10
CA GLY A 99 -9.94 10.44 8.50
C GLY A 99 -8.48 10.39 8.04
N ILE A 100 -7.58 9.87 8.88
CA ILE A 100 -6.16 9.71 8.55
C ILE A 100 -5.98 8.72 7.38
N ALA A 101 -6.63 7.54 7.45
CA ALA A 101 -6.57 6.55 6.38
C ALA A 101 -7.16 7.08 5.06
N LEU A 102 -8.25 7.84 5.12
CA LEU A 102 -8.85 8.49 3.96
C LEU A 102 -7.91 9.54 3.37
N LEU A 103 -7.25 10.36 4.17
CA LEU A 103 -6.26 11.33 3.70
C LEU A 103 -5.09 10.64 2.99
N ALA A 104 -4.55 9.57 3.58
CA ALA A 104 -3.52 8.75 2.93
C ALA A 104 -4.01 8.18 1.59
N GLY A 105 -5.24 7.64 1.58
CA GLY A 105 -5.88 7.13 0.37
C GLY A 105 -6.12 8.17 -0.71
N LEU A 106 -6.50 9.40 -0.35
CA LEU A 106 -6.69 10.50 -1.29
C LEU A 106 -5.38 10.96 -1.91
N ILE A 107 -4.32 11.11 -1.11
CA ILE A 107 -2.98 11.47 -1.60
C ILE A 107 -2.46 10.40 -2.55
N ASP A 108 -2.54 9.13 -2.13
CA ASP A 108 -2.07 7.99 -2.89
C ASP A 108 -2.89 7.77 -4.18
N GLY A 109 -4.22 7.87 -4.06
CA GLY A 109 -5.15 7.76 -5.17
C GLY A 109 -5.02 8.89 -6.19
N ALA A 110 -4.75 10.12 -5.76
CA ALA A 110 -4.49 11.24 -6.66
C ALA A 110 -3.18 11.03 -7.46
N ALA A 111 -2.12 10.56 -6.79
CA ALA A 111 -0.86 10.21 -7.46
C ALA A 111 -1.08 9.08 -8.49
N ALA A 112 -1.81 8.02 -8.11
CA ALA A 112 -2.13 6.91 -9.01
C ALA A 112 -3.03 7.33 -10.19
N ALA A 113 -4.01 8.21 -9.96
CA ALA A 113 -4.88 8.73 -11.01
C ALA A 113 -4.10 9.58 -12.02
N GLY A 114 -3.14 10.38 -11.56
CA GLY A 114 -2.26 11.18 -12.42
C GLY A 114 -1.36 10.30 -13.29
N ASP A 115 -0.70 9.31 -12.68
CA ASP A 115 0.20 8.38 -13.36
C ASP A 115 -0.52 7.51 -14.41
N THR A 116 -1.68 6.96 -14.04
CA THR A 116 -2.45 6.06 -14.91
C THR A 116 -3.44 6.79 -15.83
N ARG A 117 -3.62 8.10 -15.63
CA ARG A 117 -4.68 8.92 -16.25
C ARG A 117 -6.08 8.30 -16.08
N SER A 118 -6.30 7.62 -14.95
CA SER A 118 -7.54 6.89 -14.68
C SER A 118 -8.07 7.21 -13.28
N ILE A 119 -9.18 7.93 -13.24
CA ILE A 119 -9.90 8.24 -11.99
C ILE A 119 -10.34 6.94 -11.30
N LEU A 120 -10.72 5.91 -12.07
CA LEU A 120 -11.16 4.63 -11.53
C LEU A 120 -10.03 3.89 -10.81
N ILE A 121 -8.79 3.96 -11.32
CA ILE A 121 -7.62 3.41 -10.59
C ILE A 121 -7.40 4.20 -9.31
N GLY A 122 -7.40 5.53 -9.37
CA GLY A 122 -7.27 6.37 -8.17
C GLY A 122 -8.32 6.06 -7.09
N LEU A 123 -9.58 5.89 -7.48
CA LEU A 123 -10.65 5.47 -6.57
C LEU A 123 -10.39 4.09 -5.96
N GLY A 124 -9.85 3.14 -6.74
CA GLY A 124 -9.43 1.83 -6.23
C GLY A 124 -8.40 1.93 -5.10
N TYR A 125 -7.46 2.87 -5.19
CA TYR A 125 -6.47 3.15 -4.14
C TYR A 125 -7.11 3.74 -2.89
N VAL A 126 -8.04 4.70 -3.05
CA VAL A 126 -8.80 5.27 -1.93
C VAL A 126 -9.58 4.18 -1.19
N LEU A 127 -10.28 3.32 -1.93
CA LEU A 127 -11.03 2.19 -1.37
C LEU A 127 -10.12 1.18 -0.66
N ALA A 128 -8.94 0.88 -1.23
CA ALA A 128 -7.95 0.02 -0.59
C ALA A 128 -7.50 0.57 0.76
N TRP A 129 -7.31 1.88 0.86
CA TRP A 129 -6.97 2.55 2.12
C TRP A 129 -8.10 2.55 3.14
N LEU A 130 -9.37 2.61 2.71
CA LEU A 130 -10.50 2.46 3.64
C LEU A 130 -10.56 1.07 4.29
N CYS A 131 -10.06 0.03 3.62
CA CYS A 131 -9.91 -1.31 4.21
C CYS A 131 -8.89 -1.35 5.36
N TYR A 132 -8.02 -0.34 5.51
CA TYR A 132 -7.11 -0.23 6.64
C TYR A 132 -7.85 -0.22 7.97
N VAL A 133 -8.94 0.56 8.06
CA VAL A 133 -9.68 0.81 9.31
C VAL A 133 -10.23 -0.48 9.93
N PRO A 134 -11.06 -1.29 9.23
CA PRO A 134 -11.58 -2.52 9.82
C PRO A 134 -10.48 -3.54 10.14
N VAL A 135 -9.41 -3.60 9.34
CA VAL A 135 -8.29 -4.51 9.58
C VAL A 135 -7.50 -4.09 10.82
N PHE A 136 -7.25 -2.79 10.99
CA PHE A 136 -6.56 -2.25 12.14
C PHE A 136 -7.31 -2.57 13.42
N PHE A 137 -8.62 -2.28 13.49
CA PHE A 137 -9.44 -2.56 14.66
C PHE A 137 -9.53 -4.05 14.97
N TRP A 138 -9.68 -4.90 13.96
CA TRP A 138 -9.70 -6.35 14.17
C TRP A 138 -8.40 -6.84 14.84
N LEU A 139 -7.25 -6.35 14.38
CA LEU A 139 -5.94 -6.73 14.93
C LEU A 139 -5.66 -6.11 16.30
N PHE A 140 -6.13 -4.89 16.53
CA PHE A 140 -6.02 -4.18 17.80
C PHE A 140 -6.86 -4.86 18.88
N GLU A 141 -8.14 -5.12 18.61
CA GLU A 141 -9.01 -5.81 19.58
C GLU A 141 -8.57 -7.24 19.91
N ASP A 142 -8.10 -8.01 18.91
CA ASP A 142 -7.62 -9.37 19.15
C ASP A 142 -6.35 -9.40 20.01
N GLY A 143 -5.50 -8.37 19.91
CA GLY A 143 -4.33 -8.20 20.79
C GLY A 143 -4.73 -7.94 22.24
N ASP A 144 -5.72 -7.07 22.46
CA ASP A 144 -6.23 -6.73 23.80
C ASP A 144 -6.89 -7.95 24.48
N ARG A 145 -7.75 -8.70 23.76
CA ARG A 145 -8.38 -9.92 24.30
C ARG A 145 -7.37 -11.01 24.69
N GLY A 146 -6.22 -11.07 24.00
CA GLY A 146 -5.15 -12.00 24.32
C GLY A 146 -4.55 -11.74 25.70
N ILE A 147 -4.23 -10.48 26.00
CA ILE A 147 -3.59 -10.06 27.26
C ILE A 147 -4.49 -10.32 28.46
N ARG A 148 -5.78 -9.93 28.40
CA ARG A 148 -6.71 -10.14 29.53
C ARG A 148 -6.83 -11.61 29.94
N ARG A 149 -6.74 -12.53 28.97
CA ARG A 149 -6.81 -13.98 29.24
C ARG A 149 -5.55 -14.52 29.93
N PHE A 150 -4.41 -13.84 29.81
CA PHE A 150 -3.19 -14.19 30.55
C PHE A 150 -3.21 -13.65 31.97
N GLU A 151 -3.81 -12.48 32.22
CA GLU A 151 -3.93 -11.93 33.57
C GLU A 151 -4.92 -12.72 34.46
N GLU A 152 -5.90 -13.40 33.87
CA GLU A 152 -6.89 -14.22 34.58
C GLU A 152 -6.42 -15.65 34.93
N ARG A 153 -5.18 -16.04 34.58
CA ARG A 153 -4.61 -17.38 34.84
C ARG A 153 -3.48 -17.35 35.87
#